data_AF-A0A6J0AG96-F1
#
_entry.id   AF-A0A6J0AG96-F1
#
_cell.length_a   1.000
_cell.length_b   1.000
_cell.length_c   1.000
_cell.angle_alpha   90.00
_cell.angle_beta   90.00
_cell.angle_gamma   90.00
#
_symmetry.space_group_name_H-M   'P 1'
#
loop_
_entity.id
_entity.type
_entity.pdbx_description
1 polymer ?
#
loop_
_entity_poly.entity_id
_entity_poly.type
_entity_poly.pdbx_seq_one_letter_code
_entity_poly.pdbx_strand_id
1 'polypeptide(L)'
;MRDLARGMFVFGYDNYMAHAFPEDELNPIHCRGRGPDRGDPSNLNINDVLGNYSLTLVDALDTLAIMGNSSEFQKAVKLVIDTVSFDKDSTVQVFEATIRVLGSLLSAHRIITDSKQPFGDMTIKDYDNELLHMAHDLAVRLLPAFENTKTGIPYPRVNLKTGVPPDSNNETCTAGAGSLLVEFGILSRLLGDSTFEWVARRAVKALWNLRSNDTGLLGNVVNIQTGRWVGKQSGLGAGLDSFYEYLLKSYILFGEKEDLEMFNAAYQSIQNYLRRGREACNEGEGDPPLYVNVNMFSGQLMNTWIDSLQAFFPGLQVLIGDVEDAICLHAFYYAIWKRYGALPERFNWQLQAPDVLFYPLRPELVESTYLLYQATKNPFYLHVGMDILQSLEKYTKVKCGYATLHHVIDKSKEDRMESFFLSETCKYLYLVCVL
;
A
#
# COMPACT_ATOMS: atom_id res chain seq x y z
N MET A 1 -0.73 10.73 -23.00
CA MET A 1 -0.49 10.39 -21.58
C MET A 1 -0.31 8.89 -21.39
N ARG A 2 -1.28 8.06 -21.80
CA ARG A 2 -1.19 6.58 -21.77
C ARG A 2 0.18 6.02 -22.19
N ASP A 3 0.67 6.40 -23.37
CA ASP A 3 1.93 5.85 -23.89
C ASP A 3 3.16 6.37 -23.13
N LEU A 4 3.07 7.54 -22.49
CA LEU A 4 4.11 8.04 -21.57
C LEU A 4 4.11 7.24 -20.27
N ALA A 5 2.94 6.94 -19.70
CA ALA A 5 2.83 6.11 -18.49
C ALA A 5 3.34 4.69 -18.75
N ARG A 6 2.99 4.11 -19.91
CA ARG A 6 3.55 2.82 -20.36
C ARG A 6 5.07 2.90 -20.54
N GLY A 7 5.57 3.97 -21.17
CA GLY A 7 7.01 4.18 -21.35
C GLY A 7 7.79 4.31 -20.03
N MET A 8 7.20 4.96 -19.03
CA MET A 8 7.75 5.08 -17.68
C MET A 8 7.88 3.71 -17.01
N PHE A 9 6.82 2.90 -17.05
CA PHE A 9 6.85 1.54 -16.53
C PHE A 9 7.89 0.67 -17.25
N VAL A 10 7.87 0.65 -18.59
CA VAL A 10 8.80 -0.16 -19.39
C VAL A 10 10.25 0.24 -19.09
N PHE A 11 10.55 1.54 -18.98
CA PHE A 11 11.89 1.99 -18.62
C PHE A 11 12.33 1.48 -17.23
N GLY A 12 11.47 1.55 -16.22
CA GLY A 12 11.79 1.04 -14.88
C GLY A 12 11.89 -0.49 -14.84
N TYR A 13 10.92 -1.19 -15.44
CA TYR A 13 10.85 -2.65 -15.47
C TYR A 13 12.03 -3.28 -16.23
N ASP A 14 12.31 -2.82 -17.46
CA ASP A 14 13.39 -3.39 -18.27
C ASP A 14 14.76 -3.20 -17.61
N ASN A 15 14.99 -2.06 -16.95
CA ASN A 15 16.23 -1.84 -16.23
C ASN A 15 16.32 -2.65 -14.93
N TYR A 16 15.21 -2.87 -14.23
CA TYR A 16 15.20 -3.82 -13.10
C TYR A 16 15.57 -5.22 -13.60
N MET A 17 14.96 -5.69 -14.69
CA MET A 17 15.28 -6.99 -15.28
C MET A 17 16.74 -7.10 -15.75
N ALA A 18 17.32 -6.02 -16.26
CA ALA A 18 18.70 -6.01 -16.76
C ALA A 18 19.77 -5.88 -15.65
N HIS A 19 19.46 -5.20 -14.55
CA HIS A 19 20.48 -4.74 -13.58
C HIS A 19 20.25 -5.20 -12.14
N ALA A 20 19.05 -5.64 -11.79
CA ALA A 20 18.69 -5.98 -10.41
C ALA A 20 18.21 -7.40 -10.25
N PHE A 21 17.41 -7.94 -11.18
CA PHE A 21 16.94 -9.33 -11.11
C PHE A 21 18.14 -10.30 -10.90
N PRO A 22 18.09 -11.23 -9.93
CA PRO A 22 16.93 -11.65 -9.12
C PRO A 22 16.77 -10.97 -7.75
N GLU A 23 17.54 -9.91 -7.46
CA GLU A 23 17.40 -9.14 -6.21
C GLU A 23 16.02 -8.47 -6.13
N ASP A 24 15.64 -8.03 -4.92
CA ASP A 24 14.27 -7.55 -4.67
C ASP A 24 13.96 -6.20 -5.29
N GLU A 25 14.93 -5.27 -5.28
CA GLU A 25 14.76 -3.90 -5.78
C GLU A 25 15.94 -3.43 -6.62
N LEU A 26 15.70 -2.36 -7.37
CA LEU A 26 16.74 -1.68 -8.14
C LEU A 26 17.28 -0.46 -7.39
N ASN A 27 18.60 -0.34 -7.42
CA ASN A 27 19.33 0.89 -7.14
C ASN A 27 19.57 1.61 -8.49
N PRO A 28 18.70 2.57 -8.89
CA PRO A 28 18.61 3.03 -10.28
C PRO A 28 19.69 4.06 -10.67
N ILE A 29 20.41 4.65 -9.70
CA ILE A 29 21.54 5.56 -9.95
C ILE A 29 22.79 4.74 -10.28
N HIS A 30 23.07 3.70 -9.48
CA HIS A 30 24.23 2.84 -9.67
C HIS A 30 23.96 1.61 -10.55
N CYS A 31 22.71 1.38 -10.97
CA CYS A 31 22.30 0.28 -11.84
C CYS A 31 22.68 -1.09 -11.28
N ARG A 32 22.24 -1.39 -10.06
CA ARG A 32 22.52 -2.67 -9.38
C ARG A 32 21.32 -3.14 -8.56
N GLY A 33 21.26 -4.44 -8.29
CA GLY A 33 20.26 -4.99 -7.38
C GLY A 33 20.47 -4.59 -5.92
N ARG A 34 19.37 -4.63 -5.17
CA ARG A 34 19.31 -4.52 -3.71
C ARG A 34 18.45 -5.67 -3.18
N GLY A 35 19.01 -6.42 -2.24
CA GLY A 35 18.27 -7.39 -1.42
C GLY A 35 18.36 -7.02 0.07
N PRO A 36 17.98 -7.94 0.97
CA PRO A 36 18.07 -7.72 2.41
C PRO A 36 19.47 -7.32 2.88
N ASP A 37 19.52 -6.42 3.86
CA ASP A 37 20.75 -6.01 4.53
C ASP A 37 21.20 -7.11 5.51
N ARG A 38 22.02 -8.02 4.99
CA ARG A 38 22.63 -9.10 5.78
C ARG A 38 23.71 -8.62 6.74
N GLY A 39 24.24 -7.41 6.53
CA GLY A 39 25.26 -6.81 7.40
C GLY A 39 24.65 -6.22 8.66
N ASP A 40 23.42 -5.73 8.57
CA ASP A 40 22.65 -5.21 9.69
C ASP A 40 21.22 -5.79 9.71
N PRO A 41 20.99 -6.91 10.42
CA PRO A 41 19.65 -7.48 10.60
C PRO A 41 18.64 -6.52 11.26
N SER A 42 19.11 -5.47 11.96
CA SER A 42 18.25 -4.49 12.61
C SER A 42 17.79 -3.35 11.69
N ASN A 43 18.24 -3.34 10.43
CA ASN A 43 17.83 -2.37 9.43
C ASN A 43 16.40 -2.64 8.91
N LEU A 44 15.42 -2.31 9.74
CA LEU A 44 14.00 -2.59 9.50
C LEU A 44 13.49 -1.91 8.22
N ASN A 45 13.99 -0.70 7.89
CA ASN A 45 13.59 0.04 6.69
C ASN A 45 13.88 -0.70 5.37
N ILE A 46 14.82 -1.66 5.41
CA ILE A 46 15.18 -2.51 4.28
C ILE A 46 14.65 -3.93 4.49
N ASN A 47 14.96 -4.54 5.63
CA ASN A 47 14.70 -5.97 5.87
C ASN A 47 13.22 -6.32 6.03
N ASP A 48 12.36 -5.36 6.41
CA ASP A 48 10.92 -5.60 6.53
C ASP A 48 10.29 -5.98 5.19
N VAL A 49 10.81 -5.39 4.10
CA VAL A 49 10.28 -5.49 2.75
C VAL A 49 11.10 -6.47 1.90
N LEU A 50 12.43 -6.49 2.04
CA LEU A 50 13.30 -7.26 1.15
C LEU A 50 13.57 -8.66 1.72
N GLY A 51 12.80 -9.66 1.26
CA GLY A 51 12.93 -11.05 1.70
C GLY A 51 13.73 -11.98 0.79
N ASN A 52 14.41 -11.43 -0.22
CA ASN A 52 15.17 -12.15 -1.24
C ASN A 52 14.30 -13.12 -2.08
N TYR A 53 13.20 -12.59 -2.61
CA TYR A 53 12.19 -13.31 -3.38
C TYR A 53 11.83 -12.58 -4.70
N SER A 54 12.75 -11.77 -5.22
CA SER A 54 12.59 -10.99 -6.45
C SER A 54 11.36 -10.07 -6.39
N LEU A 55 11.21 -9.36 -5.26
CA LEU A 55 10.04 -8.54 -4.94
C LEU A 55 9.50 -7.73 -6.13
N THR A 56 10.34 -6.91 -6.79
CA THR A 56 9.89 -6.04 -7.89
C THR A 56 9.36 -6.83 -9.09
N LEU A 57 9.87 -8.04 -9.36
CA LEU A 57 9.33 -8.90 -10.42
C LEU A 57 7.91 -9.35 -10.05
N VAL A 58 7.73 -9.84 -8.82
CA VAL A 58 6.45 -10.36 -8.34
C VAL A 58 5.41 -9.25 -8.27
N ASP A 59 5.78 -8.10 -7.70
CA ASP A 59 4.91 -6.94 -7.49
C ASP A 59 4.44 -6.33 -8.84
N ALA A 60 5.27 -6.39 -9.88
CA ALA A 60 4.94 -5.82 -11.20
C ALA A 60 4.05 -6.71 -12.09
N LEU A 61 3.74 -7.95 -11.71
CA LEU A 61 3.05 -8.93 -12.56
C LEU A 61 1.69 -8.42 -13.08
N ASP A 62 0.84 -7.92 -12.19
CA ASP A 62 -0.49 -7.47 -12.59
C ASP A 62 -0.45 -6.18 -13.44
N THR A 63 0.60 -5.37 -13.29
CA THR A 63 0.81 -4.15 -14.08
C THR A 63 1.19 -4.51 -15.50
N LEU A 64 2.03 -5.53 -15.71
CA LEU A 64 2.33 -6.07 -17.05
C LEU A 64 1.05 -6.49 -17.78
N ALA A 65 0.15 -7.17 -17.05
CA ALA A 65 -1.15 -7.55 -17.60
C ALA A 65 -2.01 -6.33 -17.92
N ILE A 66 -2.22 -5.41 -16.97
CA ILE A 66 -3.03 -4.19 -17.15
C ILE A 66 -2.55 -3.34 -18.34
N MET A 67 -1.24 -3.28 -18.59
CA MET A 67 -0.67 -2.54 -19.72
C MET A 67 -0.83 -3.24 -21.08
N GLY A 68 -1.36 -4.47 -21.08
CA GLY A 68 -1.70 -5.26 -22.28
C GLY A 68 -0.51 -5.99 -22.91
N ASN A 69 0.58 -6.21 -22.18
CA ASN A 69 1.75 -6.93 -22.69
C ASN A 69 1.70 -8.42 -22.34
N SER A 70 0.82 -9.18 -23.00
CA SER A 70 0.60 -10.61 -22.75
C SER A 70 1.89 -11.43 -22.79
N SER A 71 2.75 -11.20 -23.79
CA SER A 71 3.99 -11.99 -23.95
C SER A 71 4.96 -11.78 -22.79
N GLU A 72 5.16 -10.54 -22.34
CA GLU A 72 6.03 -10.28 -21.19
C GLU A 72 5.40 -10.73 -19.87
N PHE A 73 4.07 -10.57 -19.70
CA PHE A 73 3.36 -11.10 -18.55
C PHE A 73 3.56 -12.61 -18.40
N GLN A 74 3.27 -13.39 -19.45
CA GLN A 74 3.42 -14.85 -19.43
C GLN A 74 4.87 -15.27 -19.15
N LYS A 75 5.84 -14.56 -19.74
CA LYS A 75 7.27 -14.78 -19.49
C LYS A 75 7.66 -14.47 -18.04
N ALA A 76 7.19 -13.35 -17.49
CA ALA A 76 7.46 -12.94 -16.12
C ALA A 76 6.86 -13.93 -15.11
N VAL A 77 5.62 -14.38 -15.33
CA VAL A 77 4.98 -15.42 -14.49
C VAL A 77 5.79 -16.71 -14.51
N LYS A 78 6.20 -17.18 -15.70
CA LYS A 78 7.04 -18.38 -15.79
C LYS A 78 8.37 -18.20 -15.05
N LEU A 79 8.99 -17.03 -15.17
CA LEU A 79 10.23 -16.72 -14.45
C LEU A 79 10.02 -16.75 -12.92
N VAL A 80 8.90 -16.23 -12.42
CA VAL A 80 8.54 -16.31 -11.00
C VAL A 80 8.40 -17.76 -10.54
N ILE A 81 7.67 -18.58 -11.29
CA ILE A 81 7.49 -20.02 -11.00
C ILE A 81 8.84 -20.74 -10.96
N ASP A 82 9.73 -20.43 -11.91
CA ASP A 82 11.01 -21.13 -12.05
C ASP A 82 12.08 -20.68 -11.03
N THR A 83 11.99 -19.47 -10.46
CA THR A 83 13.10 -18.85 -9.71
C THR A 83 12.78 -18.42 -8.28
N VAL A 84 11.52 -18.14 -7.95
CA VAL A 84 11.14 -17.62 -6.62
C VAL A 84 10.85 -18.78 -5.67
N SER A 85 11.36 -18.66 -4.44
CA SER A 85 11.10 -19.61 -3.34
C SER A 85 11.01 -18.86 -2.03
N PHE A 86 10.07 -19.25 -1.18
CA PHE A 86 9.90 -18.68 0.16
C PHE A 86 10.58 -19.50 1.25
N ASP A 87 11.27 -20.61 0.93
CA ASP A 87 12.13 -21.31 1.88
C ASP A 87 13.48 -20.60 2.05
N LYS A 88 13.42 -19.41 2.66
CA LYS A 88 14.54 -18.51 2.86
C LYS A 88 14.74 -18.23 4.34
N ASP A 89 15.99 -18.24 4.77
CA ASP A 89 16.37 -17.72 6.07
C ASP A 89 16.42 -16.19 6.02
N SER A 90 15.23 -15.59 5.97
CA SER A 90 15.02 -14.15 5.91
C SER A 90 13.84 -13.78 6.78
N THR A 91 14.01 -12.77 7.63
CA THR A 91 12.94 -12.20 8.44
C THR A 91 12.30 -11.05 7.69
N VAL A 92 10.98 -11.11 7.51
CA VAL A 92 10.18 -10.12 6.80
C VAL A 92 9.05 -9.61 7.68
N GLN A 93 8.51 -8.45 7.35
CA GLN A 93 7.28 -7.96 7.96
C GLN A 93 6.07 -8.66 7.33
N VAL A 94 5.18 -9.17 8.18
CA VAL A 94 3.99 -9.94 7.75
C VAL A 94 3.10 -9.09 6.85
N PHE A 95 2.93 -7.82 7.19
CA PHE A 95 2.20 -6.82 6.42
C PHE A 95 2.77 -6.66 5.01
N GLU A 96 4.05 -6.32 4.88
CA GLU A 96 4.70 -6.04 3.60
C GLU A 96 4.71 -7.27 2.67
N ALA A 97 5.00 -8.45 3.22
CA ALA A 97 4.95 -9.70 2.46
C ALA A 97 3.52 -10.04 1.98
N THR A 98 2.51 -9.69 2.79
CA THR A 98 1.11 -9.93 2.44
C THR A 98 0.68 -9.01 1.29
N ILE A 99 0.82 -7.70 1.45
CA ILE A 99 0.27 -6.75 0.45
C ILE A 99 1.04 -6.79 -0.87
N ARG A 100 2.36 -7.04 -0.86
CA ARG A 100 3.19 -7.00 -2.07
C ARG A 100 3.30 -8.34 -2.77
N VAL A 101 3.60 -9.40 -2.02
CA VAL A 101 3.91 -10.71 -2.61
C VAL A 101 2.65 -11.55 -2.70
N LEU A 102 1.95 -11.77 -1.57
CA LEU A 102 0.72 -12.56 -1.58
C LEU A 102 -0.36 -11.91 -2.46
N GLY A 103 -0.56 -10.60 -2.32
CA GLY A 103 -1.47 -9.82 -3.16
C GLY A 103 -1.19 -9.98 -4.65
N SER A 104 0.08 -9.88 -5.07
CA SER A 104 0.48 -9.98 -6.48
C SER A 104 0.40 -11.39 -7.06
N LEU A 105 0.73 -12.41 -6.27
CA LEU A 105 0.54 -13.81 -6.69
C LEU A 105 -0.94 -14.12 -6.90
N LEU A 106 -1.81 -13.66 -5.99
CA LEU A 106 -3.25 -13.85 -6.09
C LEU A 106 -3.85 -13.06 -7.27
N SER A 107 -3.45 -11.80 -7.46
CA SER A 107 -3.94 -10.97 -8.55
C SER A 107 -3.53 -11.53 -9.92
N ALA A 108 -2.26 -11.92 -10.09
CA ALA A 108 -1.77 -12.56 -11.31
C ALA A 108 -2.47 -13.91 -11.57
N HIS A 109 -2.65 -14.74 -10.54
CA HIS A 109 -3.41 -15.99 -10.65
C HIS A 109 -4.85 -15.76 -11.13
N ARG A 110 -5.53 -14.74 -10.57
CA ARG A 110 -6.89 -14.38 -10.99
C ARG A 110 -6.92 -13.88 -12.44
N ILE A 111 -5.93 -13.13 -12.89
CA ILE A 111 -5.81 -12.66 -14.28
C ILE A 111 -5.65 -13.84 -15.25
N ILE A 112 -4.77 -14.80 -14.93
CA ILE A 112 -4.52 -15.98 -15.77
C ILE A 112 -5.78 -16.84 -15.90
N THR A 113 -6.56 -16.94 -14.81
CA THR A 113 -7.73 -17.83 -14.73
C THR A 113 -9.07 -17.16 -15.05
N ASP A 114 -9.10 -15.84 -15.27
CA ASP A 114 -10.34 -15.14 -15.60
C ASP A 114 -10.80 -15.47 -17.02
N SER A 115 -11.94 -16.14 -17.17
CA SER A 115 -12.49 -16.51 -18.48
C SER A 115 -12.83 -15.30 -19.38
N LYS A 116 -12.96 -14.10 -18.81
CA LYS A 116 -13.24 -12.87 -19.57
C LYS A 116 -11.99 -12.26 -20.20
N GLN A 117 -10.80 -12.56 -19.67
CA GLN A 117 -9.52 -12.06 -20.17
C GLN A 117 -9.55 -10.53 -20.50
N PRO A 118 -9.89 -9.66 -19.51
CA PRO A 118 -10.18 -8.25 -19.76
C PRO A 118 -8.97 -7.44 -20.27
N PHE A 119 -7.77 -7.97 -20.14
CA PHE A 119 -6.51 -7.32 -20.54
C PHE A 119 -5.88 -7.93 -21.80
N GLY A 120 -6.62 -8.76 -22.54
CA GLY A 120 -6.08 -9.61 -23.60
C GLY A 120 -5.77 -11.03 -23.10
N ASP A 121 -5.26 -11.89 -23.98
CA ASP A 121 -4.95 -13.28 -23.65
C ASP A 121 -3.72 -13.35 -22.72
N MET A 122 -3.99 -13.41 -21.42
CA MET A 122 -3.03 -13.58 -20.33
C MET A 122 -2.97 -15.04 -19.87
N THR A 123 -3.65 -15.96 -20.57
CA THR A 123 -3.62 -17.38 -20.22
C THR A 123 -2.22 -17.94 -20.43
N ILE A 124 -1.84 -18.92 -19.61
CA ILE A 124 -0.57 -19.62 -19.72
C ILE A 124 -0.87 -21.07 -20.04
N LYS A 125 -0.25 -21.56 -21.11
CA LYS A 125 -0.39 -22.96 -21.52
C LYS A 125 0.14 -23.87 -20.42
N ASP A 126 -0.63 -24.91 -20.10
CA ASP A 126 -0.29 -25.94 -19.11
C ASP A 126 -0.14 -25.39 -17.67
N TYR A 127 -0.71 -24.20 -17.37
CA TYR A 127 -0.74 -23.62 -16.02
C TYR A 127 -1.61 -24.46 -15.07
N ASP A 128 -1.03 -24.91 -13.96
CA ASP A 128 -1.63 -25.79 -12.95
C ASP A 128 -1.65 -25.11 -11.57
N ASN A 129 -2.14 -23.87 -11.53
CA ASN A 129 -2.31 -23.09 -10.30
C ASN A 129 -1.01 -22.82 -9.53
N GLU A 130 0.14 -22.79 -10.19
CA GLU A 130 1.45 -22.64 -9.55
C GLU A 130 1.54 -21.37 -8.69
N LEU A 131 1.03 -20.23 -9.15
CA LEU A 131 1.02 -19.00 -8.34
C LEU A 131 0.11 -19.11 -7.11
N LEU A 132 -0.98 -19.88 -7.19
CA LEU A 132 -1.85 -20.15 -6.03
C LEU A 132 -1.15 -21.07 -5.02
N HIS A 133 -0.41 -22.08 -5.50
CA HIS A 133 0.42 -22.93 -4.64
C HIS A 133 1.53 -22.13 -3.94
N MET A 134 2.17 -21.20 -4.66
CA MET A 134 3.15 -20.28 -4.10
C MET A 134 2.53 -19.33 -3.08
N ALA A 135 1.35 -18.77 -3.37
CA ALA A 135 0.59 -17.93 -2.45
C ALA A 135 0.27 -18.68 -1.15
N HIS A 136 -0.15 -19.94 -1.27
CA HIS A 136 -0.39 -20.81 -0.13
C HIS A 136 0.89 -21.09 0.69
N ASP A 137 2.01 -21.43 0.05
CA ASP A 137 3.31 -21.64 0.74
C ASP A 137 3.75 -20.41 1.52
N LEU A 138 3.67 -19.21 0.91
CA LEU A 138 3.96 -17.97 1.61
C LEU A 138 3.03 -17.76 2.82
N ALA A 139 1.72 -17.88 2.62
CA ALA A 139 0.75 -17.65 3.69
C ALA A 139 0.94 -18.62 4.87
N VAL A 140 1.25 -19.90 4.61
CA VAL A 140 1.60 -20.88 5.64
C VAL A 140 2.83 -20.45 6.45
N ARG A 141 3.85 -19.88 5.79
CA ARG A 141 5.05 -19.35 6.47
C ARG A 141 4.77 -18.10 7.30
N LEU A 142 3.68 -17.38 7.01
CA LEU A 142 3.24 -16.22 7.78
C LEU A 142 2.39 -16.60 9.01
N LEU A 143 1.73 -17.77 9.02
CA LEU A 143 0.86 -18.22 10.12
C LEU A 143 1.51 -18.21 11.52
N PRO A 144 2.81 -18.57 11.71
CA PRO A 144 3.45 -18.50 13.01
C PRO A 144 3.34 -17.13 13.69
N ALA A 145 3.19 -16.03 12.93
CA ALA A 145 3.00 -14.70 13.50
C ALA A 145 1.71 -14.56 14.33
N PHE A 146 0.69 -15.38 14.06
CA PHE A 146 -0.58 -15.37 14.80
C PHE A 146 -0.55 -16.25 16.04
N GLU A 147 0.45 -17.11 16.17
CA GLU A 147 0.61 -18.04 17.29
C GLU A 147 1.23 -17.34 18.51
N ASN A 148 0.95 -17.86 19.71
CA ASN A 148 1.53 -17.36 20.96
C ASN A 148 1.30 -15.86 21.23
N THR A 149 0.18 -15.31 20.74
CA THR A 149 -0.31 -13.97 21.06
C THR A 149 -1.55 -14.07 21.95
N LYS A 150 -1.58 -13.33 23.07
CA LYS A 150 -2.73 -13.36 23.98
C LYS A 150 -3.96 -12.64 23.41
N THR A 151 -3.76 -11.69 22.51
CA THR A 151 -4.83 -10.88 21.91
C THR A 151 -5.37 -11.48 20.61
N GLY A 152 -4.60 -12.35 19.93
CA GLY A 152 -4.89 -12.76 18.54
C GLY A 152 -4.42 -11.76 17.48
N ILE A 153 -3.77 -10.67 17.88
CA ILE A 153 -3.09 -9.71 16.97
C ILE A 153 -1.72 -10.30 16.62
N PRO A 154 -1.32 -10.38 15.34
CA PRO A 154 -0.09 -11.04 14.94
C PRO A 154 1.16 -10.27 15.36
N TYR A 155 2.26 -11.00 15.56
CA TYR A 155 3.61 -10.43 15.56
C TYR A 155 3.85 -9.67 14.25
N PRO A 156 4.58 -8.55 14.27
CA PRO A 156 4.84 -7.77 13.07
C PRO A 156 5.74 -8.52 12.07
N ARG A 157 6.58 -9.45 12.53
CA ARG A 157 7.63 -10.09 11.73
C ARG A 157 7.70 -11.60 11.92
N VAL A 158 8.14 -12.28 10.88
CA VAL A 158 8.35 -13.72 10.84
C VAL A 158 9.57 -14.04 9.97
N ASN A 159 10.36 -15.03 10.36
CA ASN A 159 11.36 -15.64 9.48
C ASN A 159 10.66 -16.69 8.61
N LEU A 160 10.83 -16.59 7.29
CA LEU A 160 10.13 -17.44 6.32
C LEU A 160 10.48 -18.93 6.43
N LYS A 161 11.57 -19.27 7.12
CA LYS A 161 12.01 -20.65 7.37
C LYS A 161 11.76 -21.10 8.81
N THR A 162 12.01 -20.25 9.79
CA THR A 162 12.03 -20.64 11.21
C THR A 162 10.85 -20.10 12.04
N GLY A 163 9.93 -19.33 11.46
CA GLY A 163 8.81 -18.74 12.18
C GLY A 163 9.20 -17.47 12.96
N VAL A 164 8.48 -17.17 14.05
CA VAL A 164 8.70 -15.92 14.82
C VAL A 164 10.06 -15.94 15.52
N PRO A 165 10.95 -14.96 15.29
CA PRO A 165 12.23 -14.87 15.99
C PRO A 165 12.05 -14.75 17.53
N PRO A 166 12.93 -15.35 18.36
CA PRO A 166 12.81 -15.28 19.82
C PRO A 166 12.78 -13.87 20.42
N ASP A 167 13.52 -12.94 19.81
CA ASP A 167 13.62 -11.54 20.24
C ASP A 167 12.64 -10.61 19.48
N SER A 168 11.57 -11.18 18.92
CA SER A 168 10.59 -10.41 18.15
C SER A 168 9.89 -9.35 19.02
N ASN A 169 9.67 -8.16 18.46
CA ASN A 169 8.97 -7.09 19.13
C ASN A 169 7.50 -7.48 19.35
N ASN A 170 7.00 -7.25 20.57
CA ASN A 170 5.60 -7.44 20.93
C ASN A 170 4.70 -6.26 20.52
N GLU A 171 5.23 -5.28 19.78
CA GLU A 171 4.52 -4.10 19.32
C GLU A 171 4.32 -4.16 17.80
N THR A 172 3.09 -3.89 17.36
CA THR A 172 2.72 -3.80 15.94
C THR A 172 1.83 -2.59 15.71
N CYS A 173 1.78 -2.10 14.47
CA CYS A 173 0.87 -1.04 14.09
C CYS A 173 -0.51 -1.57 13.68
N THR A 174 -1.53 -0.72 13.77
CA THR A 174 -2.92 -1.09 13.46
C THR A 174 -3.07 -1.53 12.00
N ALA A 175 -2.47 -0.79 11.07
CA ALA A 175 -2.40 -1.18 9.65
C ALA A 175 -1.68 -2.53 9.49
N GLY A 176 -0.49 -2.70 10.07
CA GLY A 176 0.31 -3.91 9.89
C GLY A 176 -0.35 -5.19 10.40
N ALA A 177 -1.20 -5.09 11.43
CA ALA A 177 -1.96 -6.23 11.95
C ALA A 177 -3.35 -6.41 11.32
N GLY A 178 -3.93 -5.34 10.78
CA GLY A 178 -5.31 -5.32 10.30
C GLY A 178 -5.46 -5.42 8.77
N SER A 179 -4.41 -5.10 8.02
CA SER A 179 -4.41 -5.07 6.56
C SER A 179 -3.91 -6.39 5.96
N LEU A 180 -4.49 -7.49 6.41
CA LEU A 180 -4.20 -8.86 5.94
C LEU A 180 -5.44 -9.56 5.36
N LEU A 181 -6.63 -9.05 5.68
CA LEU A 181 -7.92 -9.70 5.45
C LEU A 181 -8.26 -9.89 3.96
N VAL A 182 -7.92 -8.93 3.11
CA VAL A 182 -8.25 -9.02 1.67
C VAL A 182 -7.51 -10.19 1.04
N GLU A 183 -6.19 -10.28 1.21
CA GLU A 183 -5.37 -11.34 0.62
C GLU A 183 -5.68 -12.69 1.24
N PHE A 184 -5.73 -12.77 2.58
CA PHE A 184 -6.00 -14.02 3.28
C PHE A 184 -7.43 -14.53 3.00
N GLY A 185 -8.40 -13.63 2.87
CA GLY A 185 -9.77 -13.97 2.49
C GLY A 185 -9.89 -14.48 1.06
N ILE A 186 -9.21 -13.84 0.10
CA ILE A 186 -9.16 -14.32 -1.29
C ILE A 186 -8.50 -15.71 -1.35
N LEU A 187 -7.35 -15.88 -0.69
CA LEU A 187 -6.64 -17.16 -0.65
C LEU A 187 -7.53 -18.27 -0.08
N SER A 188 -8.17 -18.02 1.07
CA SER A 188 -9.09 -18.97 1.70
C SER A 188 -10.22 -19.41 0.77
N ARG A 189 -10.83 -18.47 0.05
CA ARG A 189 -11.93 -18.75 -0.88
C ARG A 189 -11.48 -19.53 -2.12
N LEU A 190 -10.26 -19.27 -2.61
CA LEU A 190 -9.70 -19.99 -3.75
C LEU A 190 -9.29 -21.43 -3.38
N LEU A 191 -8.78 -21.65 -2.17
CA LEU A 191 -8.37 -22.97 -1.69
C LEU A 191 -9.54 -23.79 -1.11
N GLY A 192 -10.62 -23.15 -0.67
CA GLY A 192 -11.65 -23.80 0.13
C GLY A 192 -11.21 -24.10 1.57
N ASP A 193 -10.18 -23.40 2.07
CA ASP A 193 -9.64 -23.53 3.42
C ASP A 193 -9.84 -22.21 4.19
N SER A 194 -10.66 -22.21 5.24
CA SER A 194 -10.99 -20.99 6.00
C SER A 194 -9.90 -20.52 6.97
N THR A 195 -8.80 -21.25 7.11
CA THR A 195 -7.75 -20.95 8.10
C THR A 195 -7.21 -19.53 7.98
N PHE A 196 -6.88 -19.09 6.76
CA PHE A 196 -6.28 -17.77 6.49
C PHE A 196 -7.27 -16.64 6.76
N GLU A 197 -8.47 -16.70 6.17
CA GLU A 197 -9.53 -15.71 6.42
C GLU A 197 -9.86 -15.62 7.91
N TRP A 198 -9.93 -16.76 8.61
CA TRP A 198 -10.25 -16.80 10.03
C TRP A 198 -9.20 -16.08 10.90
N VAL A 199 -7.90 -16.32 10.68
CA VAL A 199 -6.84 -15.65 11.46
C VAL A 199 -6.83 -14.14 11.21
N ALA A 200 -7.02 -13.72 9.95
CA ALA A 200 -7.05 -12.30 9.61
C ALA A 200 -8.28 -11.59 10.20
N ARG A 201 -9.48 -12.20 10.10
CA ARG A 201 -10.69 -11.66 10.74
C ARG A 201 -10.55 -11.57 12.25
N ARG A 202 -9.93 -12.57 12.88
CA ARG A 202 -9.68 -12.55 14.33
C ARG A 202 -8.78 -11.37 14.72
N ALA A 203 -7.73 -11.07 13.95
CA ALA A 203 -6.87 -9.92 14.19
C ALA A 203 -7.61 -8.58 14.04
N VAL A 204 -8.42 -8.43 12.99
CA VAL A 204 -9.28 -7.25 12.78
C VAL A 204 -10.25 -7.06 13.95
N LYS A 205 -10.95 -8.10 14.39
CA LYS A 205 -11.86 -8.04 15.54
C LYS A 205 -11.14 -7.74 16.84
N ALA A 206 -9.93 -8.27 17.03
CA ALA A 206 -9.12 -7.97 18.21
C ALA A 206 -8.75 -6.48 18.26
N LEU A 207 -8.27 -5.89 17.16
CA LEU A 207 -8.01 -4.45 17.05
C LEU A 207 -9.29 -3.64 17.29
N TRP A 208 -10.39 -4.02 16.64
CA TRP A 208 -11.69 -3.36 16.75
C TRP A 208 -12.21 -3.26 18.19
N ASN A 209 -11.99 -4.31 18.99
CA ASN A 209 -12.41 -4.35 20.39
C ASN A 209 -11.51 -3.52 21.33
N LEU A 210 -10.36 -3.03 20.85
CA LEU A 210 -9.44 -2.19 21.63
C LEU A 210 -9.67 -0.68 21.43
N ARG A 211 -10.68 -0.29 20.66
CA ARG A 211 -11.01 1.13 20.42
C ARG A 211 -11.30 1.87 21.72
N SER A 212 -11.08 3.18 21.69
CA SER A 212 -11.49 4.07 22.77
C SER A 212 -13.01 4.04 22.94
N ASN A 213 -13.50 3.84 24.17
CA ASN A 213 -14.92 3.90 24.49
C ASN A 213 -15.49 5.31 24.33
N ASP A 214 -14.66 6.35 24.42
CA ASP A 214 -15.09 7.74 24.37
C ASP A 214 -15.18 8.28 22.94
N THR A 215 -14.22 7.91 22.08
CA THR A 215 -14.08 8.47 20.73
C THR A 215 -14.33 7.47 19.61
N GLY A 216 -14.28 6.16 19.90
CA GLY A 216 -14.31 5.11 18.89
C GLY A 216 -13.02 4.98 18.07
N LEU A 217 -11.95 5.72 18.40
CA LEU A 217 -10.68 5.72 17.66
C LEU A 217 -9.74 4.58 18.09
N LEU A 218 -8.80 4.24 17.19
CA LEU A 218 -7.69 3.30 17.40
C LEU A 218 -6.39 4.07 17.63
N GLY A 219 -5.44 3.46 18.32
CA GLY A 219 -4.06 3.97 18.35
C GLY A 219 -3.27 3.49 17.14
N ASN A 220 -2.03 3.99 16.98
CA ASN A 220 -1.16 3.59 15.88
C ASN A 220 -0.24 2.42 16.22
N VAL A 221 0.03 2.13 17.50
CA VAL A 221 0.90 1.02 17.93
C VAL A 221 0.31 0.31 19.15
N VAL A 222 0.13 -1.01 19.05
CA VAL A 222 -0.45 -1.87 20.09
C VAL A 222 0.52 -2.96 20.52
N ASN A 223 0.54 -3.26 21.81
CA ASN A 223 1.25 -4.41 22.34
C ASN A 223 0.38 -5.69 22.22
N ILE A 224 0.83 -6.67 21.44
CA ILE A 224 0.07 -7.88 21.07
C ILE A 224 -0.16 -8.86 22.24
N GLN A 225 0.59 -8.71 23.34
CA GLN A 225 0.45 -9.56 24.52
C GLN A 225 -0.52 -8.97 25.55
N THR A 226 -0.61 -7.65 25.63
CA THR A 226 -1.41 -6.95 26.65
C THR A 226 -2.65 -6.25 26.10
N GLY A 227 -2.72 -6.04 24.78
CA GLY A 227 -3.75 -5.22 24.13
C GLY A 227 -3.65 -3.72 24.45
N ARG A 228 -2.54 -3.27 25.09
CA ARG A 228 -2.37 -1.87 25.44
C ARG A 228 -1.81 -1.08 24.26
N TRP A 229 -2.42 0.08 24.00
CA TRP A 229 -1.91 1.07 23.06
C TRP A 229 -0.64 1.72 23.61
N VAL A 230 0.48 1.47 22.94
CA VAL A 230 1.78 2.13 23.18
C VAL A 230 1.82 3.45 22.43
N GLY A 231 1.42 3.41 21.15
CA GLY A 231 1.20 4.57 20.30
C GLY A 231 -0.26 4.98 20.35
N LYS A 232 -0.52 6.19 20.85
CA LYS A 232 -1.87 6.74 21.06
C LYS A 232 -2.30 7.76 20.01
N GLN A 233 -1.48 7.95 18.97
CA GLN A 233 -1.82 8.81 17.85
C GLN A 233 -2.85 8.07 16.99
N SER A 234 -3.95 8.75 16.68
CA SER A 234 -4.95 8.33 15.70
C SER A 234 -4.94 9.34 14.56
N GLY A 235 -5.03 8.84 13.34
CA GLY A 235 -4.99 9.65 12.12
C GLY A 235 -5.31 8.77 10.92
N LEU A 236 -5.21 9.35 9.73
CA LEU A 236 -5.40 8.62 8.47
C LEU A 236 -4.08 8.14 7.85
N GLY A 237 -2.96 8.41 8.50
CA GLY A 237 -1.64 8.22 7.92
C GLY A 237 -0.98 6.93 8.36
N ALA A 238 0.34 6.91 8.23
CA ALA A 238 1.18 5.74 8.47
C ALA A 238 0.83 5.02 9.78
N GLY A 239 0.49 3.74 9.66
CA GLY A 239 0.19 2.85 10.78
C GLY A 239 -1.29 2.69 11.10
N LEU A 240 -2.19 3.42 10.44
CA LEU A 240 -3.65 3.21 10.52
C LEU A 240 -4.35 3.15 9.16
N ASP A 241 -3.91 3.97 8.19
CA ASP A 241 -4.42 4.07 6.80
C ASP A 241 -5.23 2.85 6.28
N SER A 242 -4.53 1.80 5.89
CA SER A 242 -5.04 0.62 5.19
C SER A 242 -5.96 -0.25 6.06
N PHE A 243 -5.95 -0.08 7.38
CA PHE A 243 -6.95 -0.74 8.24
C PHE A 243 -8.37 -0.28 7.86
N TYR A 244 -8.56 1.02 7.68
CA TYR A 244 -9.87 1.56 7.29
C TYR A 244 -10.24 1.13 5.86
N GLU A 245 -9.25 1.11 4.97
CA GLU A 245 -9.44 0.64 3.60
C GLU A 245 -9.91 -0.81 3.54
N TYR A 246 -9.28 -1.68 4.34
CA TYR A 246 -9.57 -3.11 4.36
C TYR A 246 -10.97 -3.40 4.92
N LEU A 247 -11.46 -2.64 5.89
CA LEU A 247 -12.84 -2.80 6.37
C LEU A 247 -13.87 -2.60 5.24
N LEU A 248 -13.66 -1.59 4.39
CA LEU A 248 -14.56 -1.36 3.26
C LEU A 248 -14.31 -2.37 2.12
N LYS A 249 -13.06 -2.56 1.71
CA LYS A 249 -12.71 -3.43 0.58
C LYS A 249 -13.06 -4.90 0.87
N SER A 250 -12.94 -5.34 2.13
CA SER A 250 -13.39 -6.70 2.51
C SER A 250 -14.90 -6.84 2.39
N TYR A 251 -15.70 -5.84 2.80
CA TYR A 251 -17.15 -5.87 2.54
C TYR A 251 -17.47 -5.95 1.05
N ILE A 252 -16.82 -5.13 0.22
CA ILE A 252 -17.03 -5.11 -1.23
C ILE A 252 -16.72 -6.49 -1.85
N LEU A 253 -15.63 -7.13 -1.43
CA LEU A 253 -15.19 -8.42 -1.98
C LEU A 253 -15.97 -9.61 -1.43
N PHE A 254 -16.33 -9.55 -0.14
CA PHE A 254 -16.77 -10.72 0.61
C PHE A 254 -18.24 -10.70 1.01
N GLY A 255 -18.86 -9.52 1.07
CA GLY A 255 -20.26 -9.31 1.42
C GLY A 255 -20.58 -9.39 2.92
N GLU A 256 -19.56 -9.49 3.78
CA GLU A 256 -19.75 -9.63 5.24
C GLU A 256 -20.16 -8.31 5.87
N LYS A 257 -21.39 -8.25 6.39
CA LYS A 257 -21.98 -7.00 6.92
C LYS A 257 -21.20 -6.40 8.09
N GLU A 258 -20.59 -7.25 8.91
CA GLU A 258 -19.79 -6.81 10.07
C GLU A 258 -18.64 -5.90 9.61
N ASP A 259 -18.02 -6.17 8.46
CA ASP A 259 -16.93 -5.35 7.93
C ASP A 259 -17.41 -3.93 7.57
N LEU A 260 -18.59 -3.81 6.95
CA LEU A 260 -19.21 -2.53 6.65
C LEU A 260 -19.67 -1.78 7.90
N GLU A 261 -20.23 -2.48 8.89
CA GLU A 261 -20.62 -1.90 10.17
C GLU A 261 -19.40 -1.32 10.90
N MET A 262 -18.28 -2.05 10.87
CA MET A 262 -17.01 -1.56 11.39
C MET A 262 -16.52 -0.34 10.61
N PHE A 263 -16.53 -0.39 9.28
CA PHE A 263 -16.13 0.75 8.47
C PHE A 263 -16.97 2.00 8.76
N ASN A 264 -18.29 1.89 8.79
CA ASN A 264 -19.19 3.03 9.01
C ASN A 264 -18.98 3.67 10.39
N ALA A 265 -18.80 2.87 11.44
CA ALA A 265 -18.50 3.38 12.77
C ALA A 265 -17.10 4.03 12.85
N ALA A 266 -16.11 3.50 12.13
CA ALA A 266 -14.81 4.14 12.01
C ALA A 266 -14.89 5.47 11.25
N TYR A 267 -15.60 5.51 10.12
CA TYR A 267 -15.80 6.71 9.31
C TYR A 267 -16.49 7.82 10.10
N GLN A 268 -17.53 7.49 10.87
CA GLN A 268 -18.19 8.44 11.76
C GLN A 268 -17.21 9.01 12.81
N SER A 269 -16.36 8.17 13.38
CA SER A 269 -15.34 8.62 14.35
C SER A 269 -14.29 9.52 13.69
N ILE A 270 -13.87 9.21 12.47
CA ILE A 270 -12.97 10.02 11.65
C ILE A 270 -13.58 11.41 11.40
N GLN A 271 -14.84 11.45 10.97
CA GLN A 271 -15.57 12.69 10.71
C GLN A 271 -15.72 13.55 11.98
N ASN A 272 -16.04 12.93 13.12
CA ASN A 272 -16.23 13.65 14.38
C ASN A 272 -14.93 14.19 14.99
N TYR A 273 -13.84 13.41 14.91
CA TYR A 273 -12.64 13.68 15.70
C TYR A 273 -11.41 14.06 14.89
N LEU A 274 -11.28 13.63 13.63
CA LEU A 274 -10.11 13.92 12.80
C LEU A 274 -10.35 15.08 11.82
N ARG A 275 -11.57 15.24 11.31
CA ARG A 275 -11.88 16.31 10.35
C ARG A 275 -11.83 17.68 11.01
N ARG A 276 -11.19 18.64 10.35
CA ARG A 276 -11.09 20.06 10.73
C ARG A 276 -11.33 20.93 9.50
N GLY A 277 -11.52 22.22 9.71
CA GLY A 277 -11.89 23.16 8.65
C GLY A 277 -13.40 23.32 8.54
N ARG A 278 -13.85 23.94 7.46
CA ARG A 278 -15.27 24.20 7.20
C ARG A 278 -16.09 22.91 7.04
N GLU A 279 -17.40 23.01 7.26
CA GLU A 279 -18.33 21.87 7.20
C GLU A 279 -18.49 21.34 5.77
N ALA A 280 -18.77 22.21 4.81
CA ALA A 280 -18.93 21.82 3.41
C ALA A 280 -17.67 22.09 2.59
N CYS A 281 -17.43 21.25 1.58
CA CYS A 281 -16.26 21.42 0.70
C CYS A 281 -16.27 22.76 -0.04
N ASN A 282 -17.39 23.12 -0.67
CA ASN A 282 -17.48 24.23 -1.62
C ASN A 282 -18.10 25.52 -1.05
N GLU A 283 -18.54 25.50 0.21
CA GLU A 283 -19.28 26.61 0.82
C GLU A 283 -18.97 26.75 2.31
N GLY A 284 -19.26 27.94 2.86
CA GLY A 284 -18.92 28.32 4.22
C GLY A 284 -17.64 29.14 4.35
N GLU A 285 -17.32 29.54 5.58
CA GLU A 285 -16.14 30.34 5.92
C GLU A 285 -15.07 29.49 6.61
N GLY A 286 -13.78 29.80 6.36
CA GLY A 286 -12.63 29.14 6.98
C GLY A 286 -11.84 28.22 6.05
N ASP A 287 -10.83 27.58 6.63
CA ASP A 287 -9.89 26.72 5.91
C ASP A 287 -10.58 25.48 5.29
N PRO A 288 -10.11 25.00 4.12
CA PRO A 288 -10.61 23.77 3.52
C PRO A 288 -10.57 22.57 4.47
N PRO A 289 -11.48 21.59 4.30
CA PRO A 289 -11.47 20.37 5.10
C PRO A 289 -10.12 19.66 5.05
N LEU A 290 -9.59 19.29 6.21
CA LEU A 290 -8.39 18.47 6.36
C LEU A 290 -8.53 17.52 7.54
N TYR A 291 -7.77 16.43 7.52
CA TYR A 291 -7.82 15.40 8.56
C TYR A 291 -6.53 15.42 9.38
N VAL A 292 -6.65 15.71 10.67
CA VAL A 292 -5.51 15.87 11.58
C VAL A 292 -5.23 14.60 12.38
N ASN A 293 -4.01 14.54 12.93
CA ASN A 293 -3.65 13.54 13.93
C ASN A 293 -4.09 13.98 15.33
N VAL A 294 -4.81 13.10 16.03
CA VAL A 294 -5.31 13.36 17.38
C VAL A 294 -4.91 12.25 18.36
N ASN A 295 -5.08 12.51 19.64
CA ASN A 295 -4.99 11.48 20.66
C ASN A 295 -6.23 10.61 20.61
N MET A 296 -6.04 9.30 20.52
CA MET A 296 -7.15 8.35 20.38
C MET A 296 -8.17 8.43 21.52
N PHE A 297 -7.76 8.79 22.74
CA PHE A 297 -8.68 8.82 23.89
C PHE A 297 -9.40 10.15 24.03
N SER A 298 -8.71 11.28 23.82
CA SER A 298 -9.28 12.61 24.07
C SER A 298 -9.79 13.32 22.82
N GLY A 299 -9.43 12.86 21.61
CA GLY A 299 -9.72 13.56 20.35
C GLY A 299 -8.95 14.88 20.18
N GLN A 300 -8.03 15.20 21.11
CA GLN A 300 -7.24 16.43 21.05
C GLN A 300 -6.11 16.32 20.03
N LEU A 301 -5.83 17.43 19.33
CA LEU A 301 -4.75 17.53 18.35
C LEU A 301 -3.41 17.11 18.97
N MET A 302 -2.67 16.21 18.31
CA MET A 302 -1.37 15.73 18.79
C MET A 302 -0.18 16.38 18.08
N ASN A 303 -0.35 16.76 16.81
CA ASN A 303 0.70 17.37 16.01
C ASN A 303 0.09 18.25 14.91
N THR A 304 0.94 18.91 14.14
CA THR A 304 0.53 19.87 13.11
C THR A 304 0.97 19.42 11.71
N TRP A 305 1.30 18.14 11.55
CA TRP A 305 1.70 17.55 10.28
C TRP A 305 0.71 16.48 9.84
N ILE A 306 0.65 16.28 8.53
CA ILE A 306 0.02 15.15 7.87
C ILE A 306 1.07 14.47 6.99
N ASP A 307 0.97 13.16 6.81
CA ASP A 307 1.89 12.43 5.94
C ASP A 307 1.32 12.22 4.55
N SER A 308 2.19 11.94 3.57
CA SER A 308 1.80 11.76 2.18
C SER A 308 0.91 10.54 1.96
N LEU A 309 0.97 9.52 2.84
CA LEU A 309 0.17 8.30 2.69
C LEU A 309 -1.32 8.60 2.83
N GLN A 310 -1.68 9.60 3.64
CA GLN A 310 -3.07 10.08 3.80
C GLN A 310 -3.73 10.51 2.47
N ALA A 311 -2.97 10.73 1.40
CA ALA A 311 -3.50 11.04 0.08
C ALA A 311 -4.30 9.88 -0.56
N PHE A 312 -4.36 8.68 0.07
CA PHE A 312 -5.23 7.56 -0.36
C PHE A 312 -6.70 7.80 0.00
N PHE A 313 -6.94 8.56 1.08
CA PHE A 313 -8.25 8.68 1.70
C PHE A 313 -9.33 9.29 0.78
N PRO A 314 -9.04 10.29 -0.09
CA PRO A 314 -10.00 10.72 -1.09
C PRO A 314 -10.49 9.57 -1.99
N GLY A 315 -9.62 8.65 -2.36
CA GLY A 315 -9.98 7.43 -3.08
C GLY A 315 -10.97 6.56 -2.30
N LEU A 316 -10.72 6.38 -1.00
CA LEU A 316 -11.63 5.65 -0.11
C LEU A 316 -12.99 6.35 0.03
N GLN A 317 -13.00 7.68 0.14
CA GLN A 317 -14.22 8.50 0.17
C GLN A 317 -15.04 8.36 -1.12
N VAL A 318 -14.39 8.30 -2.28
CA VAL A 318 -15.07 8.00 -3.56
C VAL A 318 -15.77 6.64 -3.51
N LEU A 319 -15.13 5.60 -2.97
CA LEU A 319 -15.71 4.25 -2.90
C LEU A 319 -17.00 4.17 -2.07
N ILE A 320 -17.16 5.04 -1.08
CA ILE A 320 -18.39 5.13 -0.26
C ILE A 320 -19.39 6.16 -0.76
N GLY A 321 -19.08 6.86 -1.85
CA GLY A 321 -19.94 7.89 -2.43
C GLY A 321 -19.80 9.28 -1.81
N ASP A 322 -18.83 9.51 -0.92
CA ASP A 322 -18.50 10.83 -0.36
C ASP A 322 -17.57 11.60 -1.31
N VAL A 323 -18.07 11.84 -2.52
CA VAL A 323 -17.28 12.40 -3.62
C VAL A 323 -16.94 13.88 -3.37
N GLU A 324 -17.79 14.62 -2.64
CA GLU A 324 -17.56 16.04 -2.38
C GLU A 324 -16.39 16.28 -1.43
N ASP A 325 -16.32 15.58 -0.29
CA ASP A 325 -15.16 15.70 0.61
C ASP A 325 -13.89 15.16 -0.07
N ALA A 326 -14.00 14.10 -0.88
CA ALA A 326 -12.89 13.56 -1.66
C ALA A 326 -12.27 14.61 -2.59
N ILE A 327 -13.09 15.38 -3.32
CA ILE A 327 -12.62 16.47 -4.19
C ILE A 327 -11.81 17.50 -3.39
N CYS A 328 -12.30 17.90 -2.22
CA CYS A 328 -11.64 18.90 -1.40
C CYS A 328 -10.29 18.43 -0.85
N LEU A 329 -10.27 17.24 -0.26
CA LEU A 329 -9.05 16.69 0.31
C LEU A 329 -8.00 16.39 -0.77
N HIS A 330 -8.44 15.88 -1.93
CA HIS A 330 -7.55 15.67 -3.08
C HIS A 330 -6.94 16.99 -3.58
N ALA A 331 -7.74 18.05 -3.70
CA ALA A 331 -7.26 19.37 -4.11
C ALA A 331 -6.19 19.93 -3.17
N PHE A 332 -6.30 19.66 -1.86
CA PHE A 332 -5.28 20.03 -0.88
C PHE A 332 -3.93 19.34 -1.16
N TYR A 333 -3.92 18.02 -1.36
CA TYR A 333 -2.69 17.29 -1.69
C TYR A 333 -2.14 17.69 -3.07
N TYR A 334 -3.02 17.93 -4.04
CA TYR A 334 -2.60 18.41 -5.36
C TYR A 334 -1.94 19.79 -5.28
N ALA A 335 -2.42 20.70 -4.42
CA ALA A 335 -1.77 22.00 -4.21
C ALA A 335 -0.33 21.84 -3.66
N ILE A 336 -0.12 20.89 -2.74
CA ILE A 336 1.23 20.54 -2.25
C ILE A 336 2.09 20.01 -3.41
N TRP A 337 1.55 19.08 -4.21
CA TRP A 337 2.24 18.56 -5.39
C TRP A 337 2.61 19.67 -6.37
N LYS A 338 1.72 20.64 -6.64
CA LYS A 338 2.01 21.76 -7.54
C LYS A 338 3.14 22.64 -7.03
N ARG A 339 3.27 22.79 -5.71
CA ARG A 339 4.34 23.59 -5.09
C ARG A 339 5.69 22.88 -5.14
N TYR A 340 5.72 21.59 -4.85
CA TYR A 340 6.97 20.85 -4.66
C TYR A 340 7.26 19.84 -5.77
N GLY A 341 6.40 19.61 -6.75
CA GLY A 341 6.56 18.56 -7.78
C GLY A 341 6.61 17.13 -7.24
N ALA A 342 6.24 16.93 -5.97
CA ALA A 342 6.17 15.67 -5.23
C ALA A 342 5.47 15.97 -3.89
N LEU A 343 4.93 14.95 -3.21
CA LEU A 343 4.48 15.11 -1.83
C LEU A 343 5.67 14.91 -0.88
N PRO A 344 6.00 15.86 0.01
CA PRO A 344 6.87 15.55 1.13
C PRO A 344 6.22 14.49 2.02
N GLU A 345 7.04 13.58 2.55
CA GLU A 345 6.61 12.50 3.43
C GLU A 345 5.81 13.01 4.63
N ARG A 346 6.14 14.20 5.14
CA ARG A 346 5.31 14.95 6.09
C ARG A 346 5.21 16.42 5.74
N PHE A 347 4.00 16.94 5.70
CA PHE A 347 3.69 18.35 5.47
C PHE A 347 3.06 18.97 6.72
N ASN A 348 3.65 20.05 7.21
CA ASN A 348 3.11 20.84 8.30
C ASN A 348 2.04 21.80 7.75
N TRP A 349 0.77 21.56 8.08
CA TRP A 349 -0.34 22.35 7.55
C TRP A 349 -0.47 23.72 8.20
N GLN A 350 0.09 23.93 9.41
CA GLN A 350 0.13 25.25 10.04
C GLN A 350 1.26 26.11 9.50
N LEU A 351 2.46 25.55 9.38
CA LEU A 351 3.63 26.25 8.83
C LEU A 351 3.61 26.32 7.29
N GLN A 352 2.73 25.55 6.65
CA GLN A 352 2.61 25.41 5.20
C GLN A 352 3.94 25.04 4.54
N ALA A 353 4.69 24.14 5.19
CA ALA A 353 6.04 23.72 4.81
C ALA A 353 6.28 22.23 5.11
N PRO A 354 7.22 21.56 4.42
CA PRO A 354 7.56 20.17 4.72
C PRO A 354 8.28 20.03 6.07
N ASP A 355 7.87 19.05 6.88
CA ASP A 355 8.60 18.62 8.09
C ASP A 355 9.55 17.45 7.77
N VAL A 356 9.14 16.57 6.86
CA VAL A 356 9.99 15.47 6.35
C VAL A 356 9.99 15.58 4.82
N LEU A 357 11.15 15.84 4.26
CA LEU A 357 11.34 16.29 2.88
C LEU A 357 11.45 15.13 1.87
N PHE A 358 11.41 13.90 2.33
CA PHE A 358 11.57 12.68 1.56
C PHE A 358 10.35 12.40 0.66
N TYR A 359 10.53 11.76 -0.50
CA TYR A 359 9.43 11.24 -1.33
C TYR A 359 9.87 9.95 -2.06
N PRO A 360 9.41 8.77 -1.60
CA PRO A 360 9.82 7.47 -2.13
C PRO A 360 8.97 6.99 -3.32
N LEU A 361 8.52 7.91 -4.19
CA LEU A 361 7.74 7.58 -5.40
C LEU A 361 6.31 7.07 -5.12
N ARG A 362 5.72 7.52 -4.01
CA ARG A 362 4.45 6.98 -3.50
C ARG A 362 3.25 7.16 -4.44
N PRO A 363 2.28 6.21 -4.40
CA PRO A 363 1.15 6.16 -5.34
C PRO A 363 -0.12 6.88 -4.89
N GLU A 364 -0.27 7.26 -3.62
CA GLU A 364 -1.60 7.46 -3.03
C GLU A 364 -2.36 8.65 -3.66
N LEU A 365 -1.65 9.71 -4.05
CA LEU A 365 -2.25 10.82 -4.78
C LEU A 365 -2.76 10.41 -6.17
N VAL A 366 -2.01 9.58 -6.90
CA VAL A 366 -2.44 9.15 -8.25
C VAL A 366 -3.54 8.10 -8.17
N GLU A 367 -3.56 7.26 -7.14
CA GLU A 367 -4.70 6.38 -6.84
C GLU A 367 -5.98 7.18 -6.67
N SER A 368 -5.98 8.15 -5.76
CA SER A 368 -7.13 9.04 -5.53
C SER A 368 -7.53 9.81 -6.79
N THR A 369 -6.55 10.24 -7.59
CA THR A 369 -6.80 10.90 -8.89
C THR A 369 -7.53 9.97 -9.85
N TYR A 370 -7.12 8.70 -9.93
CA TYR A 370 -7.77 7.69 -10.75
C TYR A 370 -9.22 7.45 -10.32
N LEU A 371 -9.47 7.26 -9.02
CA LEU A 371 -10.81 7.00 -8.50
C LEU A 371 -11.75 8.20 -8.68
N LEU A 372 -11.27 9.42 -8.43
CA LEU A 372 -12.03 10.64 -8.70
C LEU A 372 -12.34 10.82 -10.19
N TYR A 373 -11.41 10.50 -11.08
CA TYR A 373 -11.69 10.47 -12.52
C TYR A 373 -12.76 9.44 -12.85
N GLN A 374 -12.71 8.24 -12.28
CA GLN A 374 -13.74 7.21 -12.52
C GLN A 374 -15.13 7.67 -12.09
N ALA A 375 -15.25 8.29 -10.92
CA ALA A 375 -16.54 8.74 -10.37
C ALA A 375 -17.12 9.96 -11.09
N THR A 376 -16.27 10.91 -11.49
CA THR A 376 -16.72 12.21 -12.00
C THR A 376 -16.59 12.39 -13.51
N LYS A 377 -15.70 11.62 -14.14
CA LYS A 377 -15.24 11.80 -15.53
C LYS A 377 -14.75 13.22 -15.84
N ASN A 378 -14.38 13.98 -14.80
CA ASN A 378 -13.92 15.36 -14.96
C ASN A 378 -12.48 15.37 -15.53
N PRO A 379 -12.22 16.03 -16.68
CA PRO A 379 -10.90 16.07 -17.30
C PRO A 379 -9.83 16.74 -16.44
N PHE A 380 -10.20 17.48 -15.39
CA PHE A 380 -9.27 18.00 -14.39
C PHE A 380 -8.32 16.91 -13.85
N TYR A 381 -8.83 15.70 -13.57
CA TYR A 381 -8.01 14.62 -13.03
C TYR A 381 -7.02 14.03 -14.05
N LEU A 382 -7.32 14.14 -15.35
CA LEU A 382 -6.34 13.82 -16.40
C LEU A 382 -5.19 14.82 -16.40
N HIS A 383 -5.46 16.10 -16.15
CA HIS A 383 -4.42 17.12 -15.99
C HIS A 383 -3.57 16.87 -14.75
N VAL A 384 -4.19 16.52 -13.62
CA VAL A 384 -3.47 16.16 -12.38
C VAL A 384 -2.53 14.98 -12.64
N GLY A 385 -3.03 13.91 -13.26
CA GLY A 385 -2.20 12.75 -13.58
C GLY A 385 -1.04 13.10 -14.53
N MET A 386 -1.25 13.99 -15.51
CA MET A 386 -0.17 14.46 -16.39
C MET A 386 0.89 15.24 -15.61
N ASP A 387 0.47 16.12 -14.69
CA ASP A 387 1.37 16.91 -13.84
C ASP A 387 2.22 16.00 -12.93
N ILE A 388 1.62 14.94 -12.39
CA ILE A 388 2.32 13.91 -11.61
C ILE A 388 3.37 13.22 -12.49
N LEU A 389 2.97 12.70 -13.65
CA LEU A 389 3.86 12.01 -14.59
C LEU A 389 5.04 12.88 -15.01
N GLN A 390 4.79 14.13 -15.40
CA GLN A 390 5.83 15.06 -15.81
C GLN A 390 6.80 15.40 -14.69
N SER A 391 6.29 15.52 -13.46
CA SER A 391 7.13 15.79 -12.29
C SER A 391 8.06 14.61 -11.99
N LEU A 392 7.56 13.37 -12.08
CA LEU A 392 8.36 12.15 -11.92
C LEU A 392 9.41 12.02 -13.03
N GLU A 393 9.02 12.15 -14.31
CA GLU A 393 9.97 12.14 -15.44
C GLU A 393 11.09 13.17 -15.27
N LYS A 394 10.76 14.37 -14.76
CA LYS A 394 11.72 15.46 -14.61
C LYS A 394 12.62 15.30 -13.38
N TYR A 395 12.07 14.91 -12.24
CA TYR A 395 12.76 15.00 -10.96
C TYR A 395 13.30 13.68 -10.45
N THR A 396 12.70 12.54 -10.81
CA THR A 396 13.04 11.23 -10.22
C THR A 396 13.75 10.30 -11.20
N LYS A 397 13.56 10.47 -12.51
CA LYS A 397 14.24 9.66 -13.53
C LYS A 397 15.76 9.79 -13.44
N VAL A 398 16.45 8.65 -13.46
CA VAL A 398 17.91 8.52 -13.46
C VAL A 398 18.33 7.47 -14.49
N LYS A 399 19.62 7.11 -14.50
CA LYS A 399 20.24 6.28 -15.54
C LYS A 399 19.49 4.97 -15.81
N CYS A 400 19.08 4.26 -14.76
CA CYS A 400 18.49 2.93 -14.88
C CYS A 400 17.08 2.83 -14.27
N GLY A 401 16.38 3.93 -14.02
CA GLY A 401 15.04 3.86 -13.42
C GLY A 401 14.61 5.17 -12.79
N TYR A 402 13.79 5.08 -11.75
CA TYR A 402 13.29 6.24 -11.01
C TYR A 402 13.77 6.15 -9.57
N ALA A 403 14.45 7.20 -9.12
CA ALA A 403 15.04 7.29 -7.80
C ALA A 403 14.13 8.07 -6.85
N THR A 404 14.01 7.56 -5.63
CA THR A 404 13.47 8.30 -4.49
C THR A 404 14.08 9.69 -4.37
N LEU A 405 13.25 10.70 -4.07
CA LEU A 405 13.75 12.01 -3.71
C LEU A 405 14.10 12.02 -2.22
N HIS A 406 15.38 12.27 -1.91
CA HIS A 406 15.80 12.53 -0.53
C HIS A 406 15.15 13.82 -0.02
N HIS A 407 15.03 14.82 -0.90
CA HIS A 407 14.60 16.16 -0.53
C HIS A 407 13.77 16.82 -1.65
N VAL A 408 12.48 17.03 -1.41
CA VAL A 408 11.54 17.56 -2.41
C VAL A 408 11.81 19.01 -2.81
N ILE A 409 12.57 19.80 -2.04
CA ILE A 409 12.91 21.19 -2.46
C ILE A 409 14.12 21.19 -3.42
N ASP A 410 15.28 20.68 -3.02
CA ASP A 410 16.51 20.72 -3.82
C ASP A 410 16.62 19.61 -4.89
N LYS A 411 15.73 18.60 -4.84
CA LYS A 411 15.67 17.45 -5.76
C LYS A 411 16.86 16.48 -5.69
N SER A 412 17.59 16.48 -4.57
CA SER A 412 18.55 15.42 -4.25
C SER A 412 17.84 14.06 -4.15
N LYS A 413 18.57 13.01 -4.52
CA LYS A 413 18.02 11.67 -4.77
C LYS A 413 18.70 10.64 -3.88
N GLU A 414 17.93 9.65 -3.48
CA GLU A 414 18.44 8.41 -2.89
C GLU A 414 18.42 7.30 -3.94
N ASP A 415 19.43 6.45 -3.90
CA ASP A 415 19.59 5.34 -4.82
C ASP A 415 18.69 4.16 -4.40
N ARG A 416 17.39 4.31 -4.65
CA ARG A 416 16.35 3.30 -4.43
C ARG A 416 15.18 3.53 -5.37
N MET A 417 14.69 2.46 -5.99
CA MET A 417 13.40 2.40 -6.66
C MET A 417 12.56 1.36 -5.93
N GLU A 418 11.58 1.82 -5.15
CA GLU A 418 10.67 0.95 -4.41
C GLU A 418 9.83 0.10 -5.38
N SER A 419 9.53 -1.15 -5.01
CA SER A 419 8.75 -2.07 -5.88
C SER A 419 7.38 -1.50 -6.27
N PHE A 420 6.71 -0.83 -5.32
CA PHE A 420 5.39 -0.23 -5.51
C PHE A 420 5.37 0.90 -6.55
N PHE A 421 6.52 1.47 -6.92
CA PHE A 421 6.54 2.46 -8.00
C PHE A 421 6.04 1.84 -9.32
N LEU A 422 6.46 0.60 -9.59
CA LEU A 422 6.00 -0.13 -10.76
C LEU A 422 4.60 -0.71 -10.56
N SER A 423 4.31 -1.28 -9.38
CA SER A 423 3.03 -1.96 -9.14
C SER A 423 1.86 -1.01 -8.87
N GLU A 424 2.10 0.21 -8.40
CA GLU A 424 1.03 1.14 -8.02
C GLU A 424 1.11 2.45 -8.81
N THR A 425 2.18 3.23 -8.64
CA THR A 425 2.28 4.58 -9.23
C THR A 425 2.15 4.53 -10.76
N CYS A 426 2.90 3.64 -11.41
CA CYS A 426 2.81 3.46 -12.86
C CYS A 426 1.46 2.88 -13.31
N LYS A 427 0.90 1.93 -12.54
CA LYS A 427 -0.41 1.31 -12.81
C LYS A 427 -1.52 2.35 -12.80
N TYR A 428 -1.62 3.18 -11.76
CA TYR A 428 -2.65 4.23 -11.65
C TYR A 428 -2.45 5.35 -12.68
N LEU A 429 -1.20 5.76 -12.96
CA LEU A 429 -0.91 6.70 -14.07
C LEU A 429 -1.37 6.17 -15.43
N TYR A 430 -1.29 4.86 -15.64
CA TYR A 430 -1.81 4.24 -16.85
C TYR A 430 -3.35 4.19 -16.83
N LEU A 431 -3.95 3.70 -15.74
CA LEU A 431 -5.40 3.50 -15.62
C LEU A 431 -6.21 4.80 -15.71
N VAL A 432 -5.72 5.91 -15.17
CA VAL A 432 -6.40 7.22 -15.28
C VAL A 432 -6.58 7.66 -16.75
N CYS A 433 -5.80 7.11 -17.69
CA CYS A 433 -5.83 7.49 -19.09
C CYS A 433 -6.55 6.51 -20.04
N VAL A 434 -6.95 5.33 -19.55
CA VAL A 434 -7.25 4.16 -20.40
C VAL A 434 -8.74 3.83 -20.47
N LEU A 435 -9.59 4.59 -19.77
CA LEU A 435 -11.03 4.35 -19.70
C LEU A 435 -11.87 5.48 -20.31
#